data_AF-A0A7S1EBQ5-F1
#
_entry.id   AF-A0A7S1EBQ5-F1
#
_cell.length_a   1.000
_cell.length_b   1.000
_cell.length_c   1.000
_cell.angle_alpha   90.00
_cell.angle_beta   90.00
_cell.angle_gamma   90.00
#
_symmetry.space_group_name_H-M   'P 1'
#
loop_
_entity.id
_entity.type
_entity.pdbx_description
1 polymer ?
#
loop_
_entity_poly.entity_id
_entity_poly.type
_entity_poly.pdbx_seq_one_letter_code
_entity_poly.pdbx_strand_id
1 'polypeptide(L)'
;THTLSDDAKAFNTEARRRVQLNRDKNFAVGNGDRIQIMGEDIDGKTDDLTSIVRKVDTRFSTINGKSSAFFSAFLLAPLDAQDDEEEEECLVKNQSSVILNITLAADAQTPDGAKFLTGGDAEVFIWNRQWQRHKAEADVLEYDIMQAPHHCSWHSLSYDSWSDYREKAKLDADARKALSQTRDGAVIVASCKPIADDDSDPPCIRAKREYVTIVDEAKGEFYCTGEYPSEKSVEPLVFTVTAQGVQPPAKKESGSKAAAVVTSARTPMPHGAS
;
A
#
# COMPACT_ATOMS: atom_id res chain seq x y z
N THR A 1 -24.44 11.15 11.44
CA THR A 1 -24.16 9.77 11.92
C THR A 1 -24.32 8.81 10.76
N HIS A 2 -23.24 8.16 10.35
CA HIS A 2 -23.32 7.11 9.33
C HIS A 2 -23.91 5.84 9.96
N THR A 3 -25.01 5.34 9.40
CA THR A 3 -25.58 4.06 9.84
C THR A 3 -24.70 2.93 9.34
N LEU A 4 -24.05 2.21 10.27
CA LEU A 4 -23.25 1.04 9.92
C LEU A 4 -24.15 -0.07 9.35
N SER A 5 -23.66 -0.75 8.31
CA SER A 5 -24.24 -2.01 7.84
C SER A 5 -24.10 -3.11 8.90
N ASP A 6 -24.85 -4.20 8.76
CA ASP A 6 -24.77 -5.30 9.72
C ASP A 6 -23.39 -5.99 9.70
N ASP A 7 -22.76 -6.10 8.53
CA ASP A 7 -21.38 -6.60 8.41
C ASP A 7 -20.38 -5.69 9.11
N ALA A 8 -20.52 -4.36 8.96
CA ALA A 8 -19.65 -3.41 9.63
C ALA A 8 -19.81 -3.46 11.16
N LYS A 9 -21.05 -3.65 11.67
CA LYS A 9 -21.31 -3.87 13.10
C LYS A 9 -20.68 -5.18 13.58
N ALA A 10 -20.82 -6.26 12.81
CA ALA A 10 -20.25 -7.56 13.14
C ALA A 10 -18.71 -7.49 13.21
N PHE A 11 -18.07 -6.86 12.23
CA PHE A 11 -16.62 -6.65 12.21
C PHE A 11 -16.15 -5.80 13.40
N ASN A 12 -16.83 -4.69 13.69
CA ASN A 12 -16.51 -3.85 14.85
C ASN A 12 -16.65 -4.63 16.17
N THR A 13 -17.72 -5.41 16.31
CA THR A 13 -17.98 -6.25 17.49
C THR A 13 -16.87 -7.28 17.69
N GLU A 14 -16.47 -7.97 16.62
CA GLU A 14 -15.39 -8.97 16.68
C GLU A 14 -14.03 -8.32 16.98
N ALA A 15 -13.71 -7.17 16.39
CA ALA A 15 -12.48 -6.44 16.71
C ALA A 15 -12.43 -6.06 18.20
N ARG A 16 -13.52 -5.50 18.75
CA ARG A 16 -13.64 -5.18 20.19
C ARG A 16 -13.52 -6.41 21.06
N ARG A 17 -14.15 -7.53 20.68
CA ARG A 17 -14.02 -8.81 21.39
C ARG A 17 -12.56 -9.27 21.45
N ARG A 18 -11.80 -9.18 20.35
CA ARG A 18 -10.38 -9.54 20.32
C ARG A 18 -9.51 -8.64 21.19
N VAL A 19 -9.77 -7.34 21.18
CA VAL A 19 -9.06 -6.41 22.08
C VAL A 19 -9.32 -6.76 23.54
N GLN A 20 -10.58 -6.99 23.92
CA GLN A 20 -10.92 -7.40 25.28
C GLN A 20 -10.28 -8.73 25.65
N LEU A 21 -10.35 -9.73 24.77
CA LEU A 21 -9.72 -11.03 25.02
C LEU A 21 -8.20 -10.92 25.18
N ASN A 22 -7.54 -10.03 24.44
CA ASN A 22 -6.11 -9.75 24.62
C ASN A 22 -5.84 -9.17 26.02
N ARG A 23 -6.65 -8.23 26.50
CA ARG A 23 -6.55 -7.72 27.88
C ARG A 23 -6.71 -8.86 28.89
N ASP A 24 -7.76 -9.66 28.76
CA ASP A 24 -8.10 -10.75 29.70
C ASP A 24 -7.01 -11.85 29.74
N LYS A 25 -6.25 -11.99 28.67
CA LYS A 25 -5.23 -13.03 28.48
C LYS A 25 -3.79 -12.49 28.56
N ASN A 26 -3.58 -11.25 29.00
CA ASN A 26 -2.27 -10.60 29.00
C ASN A 26 -1.55 -10.72 27.64
N PHE A 27 -2.29 -10.48 26.56
CA PHE A 27 -1.83 -10.52 25.16
C PHE A 27 -1.34 -11.89 24.66
N ALA A 28 -1.57 -12.96 25.43
CA ALA A 28 -1.26 -14.34 25.07
C ALA A 28 -2.51 -15.05 24.53
N VAL A 29 -2.91 -14.70 23.30
CA VAL A 29 -4.11 -15.27 22.62
C VAL A 29 -3.76 -16.28 21.53
N GLY A 30 -4.73 -17.14 21.18
CA GLY A 30 -4.61 -18.10 20.08
C GLY A 30 -4.58 -17.44 18.71
N ASN A 31 -4.16 -18.18 17.67
CA ASN A 31 -3.98 -17.63 16.31
C ASN A 31 -5.24 -16.93 15.76
N GLY A 32 -6.44 -17.44 16.06
CA GLY A 32 -7.71 -16.88 15.58
C GLY A 32 -8.16 -15.59 16.29
N ASP A 33 -7.55 -15.27 17.44
CA ASP A 33 -7.93 -14.12 18.28
C ASP A 33 -6.92 -12.97 18.21
N ARG A 34 -5.88 -13.10 17.38
CA ARG A 34 -4.88 -12.05 17.19
C ARG A 34 -5.49 -10.84 16.51
N ILE A 35 -5.04 -9.68 16.95
CA ILE A 35 -5.35 -8.38 16.37
C ILE A 35 -4.12 -7.47 16.53
N GLN A 36 -3.96 -6.53 15.60
CA GLN A 36 -3.06 -5.41 15.72
C GLN A 36 -3.87 -4.14 15.46
N ILE A 37 -3.63 -3.12 16.26
CA ILE A 37 -4.20 -1.79 16.13
C ILE A 37 -3.10 -0.93 15.48
N MET A 38 -3.44 -0.26 14.39
CA MET A 38 -2.50 0.58 13.64
C MET A 38 -2.83 2.04 13.97
N GLY A 39 -1.92 2.73 14.66
CA GLY A 39 -2.14 4.06 15.21
C GLY A 39 -2.47 4.03 16.70
N GLU A 40 -2.21 5.15 17.36
CA GLU A 40 -2.64 5.42 18.74
C GLU A 40 -4.00 6.14 18.71
N ASP A 41 -4.74 6.09 19.81
CA ASP A 41 -5.98 6.85 19.97
C ASP A 41 -5.75 7.93 21.04
N ILE A 42 -6.48 9.03 20.91
CA ILE A 42 -6.39 10.18 21.81
C ILE A 42 -6.81 9.80 23.24
N ASP A 43 -6.43 10.63 24.20
CA ASP A 43 -6.81 10.49 25.61
C ASP A 43 -6.39 9.17 26.27
N GLY A 44 -5.31 8.56 25.77
CA GLY A 44 -4.70 7.36 26.37
C GLY A 44 -5.53 6.08 26.22
N LYS A 45 -6.52 6.05 25.32
CA LYS A 45 -7.39 4.87 25.10
C LYS A 45 -6.62 3.62 24.63
N THR A 46 -5.40 3.80 24.12
CA THR A 46 -4.51 2.73 23.67
C THR A 46 -3.32 2.48 24.59
N ASP A 47 -3.18 3.21 25.70
CA ASP A 47 -2.01 3.13 26.59
C ASP A 47 -1.84 1.75 27.22
N ASP A 48 -2.95 1.07 27.51
CA ASP A 48 -2.93 -0.28 28.05
C ASP A 48 -2.75 -1.37 26.97
N LEU A 49 -2.70 -0.99 25.69
CA LEU A 49 -2.69 -1.90 24.53
C LEU A 49 -1.34 -1.97 23.79
N THR A 50 -0.26 -1.46 24.39
CA THR A 50 1.09 -1.38 23.76
C THR A 50 1.59 -2.66 23.10
N SER A 51 1.16 -3.85 23.56
CA SER A 51 1.54 -5.15 22.96
C SER A 51 0.89 -5.44 21.61
N ILE A 52 -0.21 -4.76 21.29
CA ILE A 52 -0.98 -4.94 20.05
C ILE A 52 -1.14 -3.65 19.26
N VAL A 53 -0.62 -2.52 19.74
CA VAL A 53 -0.65 -1.22 19.05
C VAL A 53 0.66 -1.01 18.29
N ARG A 54 0.57 -0.52 17.06
CA ARG A 54 1.68 -0.05 16.25
C ARG A 54 1.59 1.46 16.11
N LYS A 55 2.62 2.15 16.58
CA LYS A 55 2.71 3.60 16.47
C LYS A 55 3.01 4.00 15.03
N VAL A 56 2.41 5.10 14.58
CA VAL A 56 2.75 5.72 13.30
C VAL A 56 4.21 6.15 13.33
N ASP A 57 4.87 6.14 12.19
CA ASP A 57 6.30 6.42 12.00
C ASP A 57 7.24 5.44 12.74
N THR A 58 6.76 4.22 12.99
CA THR A 58 7.60 3.17 13.58
C THR A 58 7.64 1.91 12.72
N ARG A 59 8.74 1.16 12.88
CA ARG A 59 8.94 -0.14 12.24
C ARG A 59 8.54 -1.28 13.16
N PHE A 60 8.01 -2.34 12.58
CA PHE A 60 7.82 -3.63 13.25
C PHE A 60 8.19 -4.79 12.33
N SER A 61 8.65 -5.90 12.92
CA SER A 61 9.14 -7.09 12.19
C SER A 61 8.45 -8.38 12.63
N THR A 62 7.26 -8.28 13.20
CA THR A 62 6.52 -9.44 13.70
C THR A 62 5.43 -9.88 12.74
N ILE A 63 5.44 -11.17 12.37
CA ILE A 63 4.34 -11.83 11.67
C ILE A 63 3.78 -12.90 12.60
N ASN A 64 2.45 -12.95 12.73
CA ASN A 64 1.77 -13.98 13.50
C ASN A 64 2.29 -14.09 14.97
N GLY A 65 2.65 -12.94 15.57
CA GLY A 65 3.15 -12.84 16.94
C GLY A 65 4.63 -13.22 17.13
N LYS A 66 5.38 -13.49 16.07
CA LYS A 66 6.81 -13.84 16.14
C LYS A 66 7.65 -12.87 15.31
N SER A 67 8.81 -12.49 15.83
CA SER A 67 9.78 -11.71 15.06
C SER A 67 10.31 -12.53 13.88
N SER A 68 10.48 -11.87 12.74
CA SER A 68 11.03 -12.43 11.51
C SER A 68 12.17 -11.56 11.02
N ALA A 69 13.28 -12.18 10.63
CA ALA A 69 14.37 -11.48 9.92
C ALA A 69 14.04 -11.22 8.44
N PHE A 70 12.96 -11.82 7.93
CA PHE A 70 12.57 -11.74 6.50
C PHE A 70 11.46 -10.72 6.22
N PHE A 71 10.99 -10.01 7.26
CA PHE A 71 9.90 -9.05 7.16
C PHE A 71 10.14 -7.86 8.08
N SER A 72 9.93 -6.66 7.56
CA SER A 72 9.61 -5.50 8.37
C SER A 72 8.56 -4.65 7.68
N ALA A 73 7.86 -3.82 8.42
CA ALA A 73 6.95 -2.83 7.86
C ALA A 73 7.07 -1.51 8.63
N PHE A 74 7.00 -0.40 7.91
CA PHE A 74 6.93 0.96 8.44
C PHE A 74 5.48 1.46 8.31
N LEU A 75 4.88 1.90 9.41
CA LEU A 75 3.51 2.41 9.44
C LEU A 75 3.49 3.91 9.17
N LEU A 76 2.91 4.34 8.04
CA LEU A 76 2.85 5.74 7.60
C LEU A 76 1.51 6.42 7.97
N ALA A 77 0.43 5.64 8.04
CA ALA A 77 -0.91 6.10 8.40
C ALA A 77 -1.72 4.94 9.02
N PRO A 78 -2.81 5.18 9.76
CA PRO A 78 -3.60 6.43 9.84
C PRO A 78 -2.82 7.58 10.49
N LEU A 79 -3.08 8.82 10.07
CA LEU A 79 -2.53 10.00 10.73
C LEU A 79 -3.37 10.33 11.97
N ASP A 80 -2.71 10.73 13.05
CA ASP A 80 -3.40 11.15 14.27
C ASP A 80 -4.14 12.48 14.02
N ALA A 81 -5.36 12.59 14.55
CA ALA A 81 -6.10 13.84 14.55
C ALA A 81 -5.27 14.92 15.26
N GLN A 82 -5.07 16.04 14.58
CA GLN A 82 -4.43 17.23 15.15
C GLN A 82 -5.51 18.14 15.76
N ASP A 83 -5.11 19.08 16.62
CA ASP A 83 -6.01 20.04 17.28
C ASP A 83 -6.71 21.04 16.32
N ASP A 84 -6.47 20.95 15.01
CA ASP A 84 -7.08 21.79 13.98
C ASP A 84 -8.36 21.12 13.45
N GLU A 85 -9.52 21.71 13.73
CA GLU A 85 -10.84 21.21 13.34
C GLU A 85 -10.99 21.04 11.81
N GLU A 86 -10.37 21.90 10.99
CA GLU A 86 -10.43 21.77 9.53
C GLU A 86 -9.58 20.60 9.02
N GLU A 87 -8.42 20.38 9.67
CA GLU A 87 -7.56 19.24 9.40
C GLU A 87 -8.21 17.93 9.87
N GLU A 88 -8.87 17.95 11.02
CA GLU A 88 -9.63 16.82 11.56
C GLU A 88 -10.78 16.42 10.62
N GLU A 89 -11.56 17.39 10.13
CA GLU A 89 -12.60 17.11 9.13
C GLU A 89 -12.02 16.45 7.87
N CYS A 90 -10.85 16.90 7.41
CA CYS A 90 -10.18 16.30 6.26
C CYS A 90 -9.69 14.89 6.59
N LEU A 91 -9.14 14.62 7.77
CA LEU A 91 -8.73 13.28 8.20
C LEU A 91 -9.93 12.32 8.34
N VAL A 92 -11.06 12.81 8.86
CA VAL A 92 -12.31 12.05 8.99
C VAL A 92 -12.91 11.74 7.62
N LYS A 93 -12.86 12.68 6.66
CA LYS A 93 -13.34 12.49 5.28
C LYS A 93 -12.43 11.57 4.47
N ASN A 94 -11.11 11.73 4.60
CA ASN A 94 -10.10 10.92 3.90
C ASN A 94 -9.77 9.59 4.61
N GLN A 95 -10.57 9.23 5.63
CA GLN A 95 -10.75 7.91 6.26
C GLN A 95 -9.51 7.00 6.32
N SER A 96 -8.90 6.88 7.52
CA SER A 96 -8.33 5.67 8.18
C SER A 96 -7.48 4.65 7.42
N SER A 97 -7.10 4.89 6.16
CA SER A 97 -6.33 3.94 5.38
C SER A 97 -5.01 3.67 6.06
N VAL A 98 -4.74 2.38 6.30
CA VAL A 98 -3.46 1.94 6.82
C VAL A 98 -2.48 1.97 5.67
N ILE A 99 -1.51 2.88 5.75
CA ILE A 99 -0.42 2.97 4.78
C ILE A 99 0.79 2.25 5.37
N LEU A 100 1.28 1.23 4.66
CA LEU A 100 2.44 0.44 5.07
C LEU A 100 3.45 0.41 3.94
N ASN A 101 4.72 0.65 4.28
CA ASN A 101 5.85 0.25 3.45
C ASN A 101 6.46 -1.03 4.03
N ILE A 102 6.29 -2.14 3.33
CA ILE A 102 6.69 -3.48 3.76
C ILE A 102 8.02 -3.84 3.08
N THR A 103 9.04 -4.14 3.86
CA THR A 103 10.30 -4.70 3.38
C THR A 103 10.32 -6.21 3.53
N LEU A 104 10.56 -6.91 2.43
CA LEU A 104 10.72 -8.36 2.36
C LEU A 104 12.18 -8.69 2.05
N ALA A 105 12.77 -9.59 2.82
CA ALA A 105 14.09 -10.12 2.50
C ALA A 105 13.98 -11.17 1.39
N ALA A 106 14.94 -11.18 0.47
CA ALA A 106 15.05 -12.26 -0.51
C ALA A 106 15.61 -13.55 0.12
N ASP A 107 16.60 -13.38 1.00
CA ASP A 107 17.24 -14.42 1.77
C ASP A 107 17.92 -13.81 3.02
N ALA A 108 18.67 -14.62 3.77
CA ALA A 108 19.32 -14.17 4.99
C ALA A 108 20.49 -13.19 4.75
N GLN A 109 20.99 -13.09 3.52
CA GLN A 109 22.10 -12.23 3.11
C GLN A 109 21.62 -10.95 2.42
N THR A 110 20.38 -10.94 1.93
CA THR A 110 19.74 -9.83 1.22
C THR A 110 18.45 -9.41 1.96
N PRO A 111 18.56 -8.66 3.07
CA PRO A 111 17.42 -8.28 3.92
C PRO A 111 16.50 -7.19 3.33
N ASP A 112 17.01 -6.39 2.38
CA ASP A 112 16.24 -5.41 1.60
C ASP A 112 16.03 -5.95 0.17
N GLY A 113 15.29 -7.05 0.05
CA GLY A 113 15.05 -7.73 -1.22
C GLY A 113 13.92 -7.11 -2.06
N ALA A 114 12.90 -6.57 -1.39
CA ALA A 114 11.84 -5.78 -2.03
C ALA A 114 11.13 -4.88 -1.00
N LYS A 115 10.75 -3.68 -1.42
CA LYS A 115 9.81 -2.80 -0.73
C LYS A 115 8.45 -2.79 -1.43
N PHE A 116 7.40 -3.11 -0.68
CA PHE A 116 6.01 -3.07 -1.12
C PHE A 116 5.24 -1.97 -0.38
N LEU A 117 4.86 -0.91 -1.10
CA LEU A 117 4.05 0.18 -0.58
C LEU A 117 2.56 -0.09 -0.87
N THR A 118 1.74 -0.10 0.18
CA THR A 118 0.28 -0.17 0.04
C THR A 118 -0.38 0.99 0.77
N GLY A 119 -1.32 1.63 0.09
CA GLY A 119 -1.96 2.86 0.53
C GLY A 119 -3.40 2.72 1.00
N GLY A 120 -4.01 1.54 0.81
CA GLY A 120 -5.46 1.40 0.86
C GLY A 120 -6.15 2.40 -0.09
N ASP A 121 -7.15 3.09 0.43
CA ASP A 121 -7.93 4.10 -0.30
C ASP A 121 -7.52 5.53 0.08
N ALA A 122 -6.30 5.73 0.58
CA ALA A 122 -5.79 7.04 0.96
C ALA A 122 -5.84 8.02 -0.23
N GLU A 123 -6.52 9.14 -0.01
CA GLU A 123 -6.69 10.21 -1.00
C GLU A 123 -5.58 11.28 -0.90
N VAL A 124 -5.63 12.25 -1.82
CA VAL A 124 -4.61 13.26 -2.11
C VAL A 124 -4.16 14.02 -0.86
N PHE A 125 -5.08 14.30 0.05
CA PHE A 125 -4.77 14.99 1.30
C PHE A 125 -3.75 14.19 2.13
N ILE A 126 -3.97 12.88 2.26
CA ILE A 126 -3.08 12.00 3.04
C ILE A 126 -1.73 11.90 2.34
N TRP A 127 -1.68 11.70 1.02
CA TRP A 127 -0.41 11.60 0.29
C TRP A 127 0.39 12.89 0.30
N ASN A 128 -0.26 14.04 0.19
CA ASN A 128 0.38 15.35 0.34
C ASN A 128 1.03 15.46 1.74
N ARG A 129 0.30 15.08 2.81
CA ARG A 129 0.84 15.07 4.18
C ARG A 129 1.99 14.08 4.35
N GLN A 130 1.93 12.89 3.74
CA GLN A 130 3.05 11.96 3.74
C GLN A 130 4.31 12.59 3.14
N TRP A 131 4.18 13.34 2.04
CA TRP A 131 5.33 14.08 1.49
C TRP A 131 5.84 15.15 2.46
N GLN A 132 4.96 15.95 3.06
CA GLN A 132 5.42 16.99 4.00
C GLN A 132 6.19 16.43 5.19
N ARG A 133 5.73 15.29 5.73
CA ARG A 133 6.33 14.62 6.89
C ARG A 133 7.67 13.95 6.53
N HIS A 134 7.78 13.38 5.33
CA HIS A 134 8.90 12.49 4.98
C HIS A 134 9.81 13.00 3.84
N LYS A 135 9.62 14.20 3.30
CA LYS A 135 10.49 14.74 2.22
C LYS A 135 11.98 14.84 2.58
N ALA A 136 12.33 14.89 3.87
CA ALA A 136 13.72 14.85 4.33
C ALA A 136 14.27 13.43 4.50
N GLU A 137 13.38 12.43 4.58
CA GLU A 137 13.64 11.01 4.82
C GLU A 137 12.79 10.17 3.86
N ALA A 138 12.91 10.45 2.56
CA ALA A 138 11.98 9.92 1.57
C ALA A 138 12.10 8.39 1.36
N ASP A 139 13.13 7.75 1.93
CA ASP A 139 13.37 6.32 1.86
C ASP A 139 12.26 5.48 2.52
N VAL A 140 11.47 6.07 3.43
CA VAL A 140 10.29 5.42 4.01
C VAL A 140 9.12 5.32 3.02
N LEU A 141 9.14 6.11 1.95
CA LEU A 141 8.17 6.07 0.85
C LEU A 141 8.70 5.29 -0.36
N GLU A 142 10.00 4.98 -0.42
CA GLU A 142 10.59 4.23 -1.52
C GLU A 142 9.98 2.84 -1.72
N TYR A 143 9.76 2.42 -2.97
CA TYR A 143 9.23 1.10 -3.26
C TYR A 143 9.80 0.46 -4.53
N ASP A 144 9.79 -0.88 -4.52
CA ASP A 144 9.96 -1.73 -5.71
C ASP A 144 8.60 -2.12 -6.30
N ILE A 145 7.57 -2.24 -5.45
CA ILE A 145 6.18 -2.47 -5.85
C ILE A 145 5.28 -1.51 -5.09
N MET A 146 4.36 -0.83 -5.77
CA MET A 146 3.28 -0.09 -5.13
C MET A 146 1.92 -0.58 -5.61
N GLN A 147 1.00 -0.83 -4.68
CA GLN A 147 -0.42 -0.93 -5.02
C GLN A 147 -0.94 0.49 -5.24
N ALA A 148 -1.39 0.81 -6.46
CA ALA A 148 -1.94 2.13 -6.78
C ALA A 148 -3.09 2.45 -5.81
N PRO A 149 -3.01 3.54 -5.04
CA PRO A 149 -4.00 3.87 -4.04
C PRO A 149 -5.41 4.01 -4.62
N HIS A 150 -6.40 3.61 -3.81
CA HIS A 150 -7.82 3.72 -4.12
C HIS A 150 -8.18 3.20 -5.52
N HIS A 151 -7.69 2.00 -5.85
CA HIS A 151 -7.97 1.35 -7.13
C HIS A 151 -7.54 2.17 -8.37
N CYS A 152 -6.45 2.94 -8.27
CA CYS A 152 -6.01 3.89 -9.32
C CYS A 152 -6.98 5.07 -9.49
N SER A 153 -7.46 5.62 -8.37
CA SER A 153 -8.31 6.81 -8.36
C SER A 153 -7.54 8.09 -8.67
N TRP A 154 -8.16 9.05 -9.34
CA TRP A 154 -7.61 10.40 -9.48
C TRP A 154 -7.57 11.15 -8.14
N HIS A 155 -8.48 10.83 -7.23
CA HIS A 155 -8.50 11.40 -5.88
C HIS A 155 -7.29 11.03 -5.03
N SER A 156 -6.46 10.07 -5.44
CA SER A 156 -5.14 9.85 -4.81
C SER A 156 -4.09 10.90 -5.19
N LEU A 157 -4.30 11.63 -6.29
CA LEU A 157 -3.35 12.54 -6.93
C LEU A 157 -3.86 13.98 -7.05
N SER A 158 -5.15 14.25 -6.77
CA SER A 158 -5.79 15.53 -7.05
C SER A 158 -6.99 15.79 -6.13
N TYR A 159 -7.17 17.05 -5.74
CA TYR A 159 -8.40 17.53 -5.10
C TYR A 159 -9.53 17.79 -6.12
N ASP A 160 -9.18 18.06 -7.38
CA ASP A 160 -10.15 18.23 -8.45
C ASP A 160 -10.73 16.87 -8.84
N SER A 161 -12.05 16.81 -9.02
CA SER A 161 -12.74 15.64 -9.54
C SER A 161 -12.43 15.42 -11.03
N TRP A 162 -12.09 14.19 -11.41
CA TRP A 162 -11.97 13.83 -12.83
C TRP A 162 -13.30 14.02 -13.56
N SER A 163 -14.44 13.67 -12.92
CA SER A 163 -15.78 13.76 -13.50
C SER A 163 -16.16 15.16 -13.96
N ASP A 164 -15.68 16.17 -13.23
CA ASP A 164 -16.12 17.55 -13.41
C ASP A 164 -15.12 18.36 -14.23
N TYR A 165 -13.83 18.12 -14.03
CA TYR A 165 -12.76 18.95 -14.61
C TYR A 165 -12.05 18.30 -15.80
N ARG A 166 -12.08 16.97 -15.94
CA ARG A 166 -11.34 16.23 -16.98
C ARG A 166 -9.88 16.68 -17.05
N GLU A 167 -9.35 16.93 -18.25
CA GLU A 167 -7.97 17.38 -18.46
C GLU A 167 -7.63 18.74 -17.83
N LYS A 168 -8.62 19.49 -17.32
CA LYS A 168 -8.38 20.71 -16.52
C LYS A 168 -8.09 20.40 -15.05
N ALA A 169 -8.33 19.18 -14.60
CA ALA A 169 -8.07 18.75 -13.23
C ALA A 169 -6.57 18.86 -12.92
N LYS A 170 -6.25 19.45 -11.78
CA LYS A 170 -4.89 19.76 -11.38
C LYS A 170 -4.31 18.66 -10.51
N LEU A 171 -3.18 18.15 -10.95
CA LEU A 171 -2.33 17.28 -10.16
C LEU A 171 -1.80 18.03 -8.93
N ASP A 172 -1.89 17.40 -7.76
CA ASP A 172 -1.20 17.84 -6.55
C ASP A 172 0.28 17.41 -6.61
N ALA A 173 1.18 18.38 -6.63
CA ALA A 173 2.60 18.13 -6.83
C ALA A 173 3.27 17.38 -5.68
N ASP A 174 2.76 17.50 -4.45
CA ASP A 174 3.36 16.87 -3.29
C ASP A 174 2.82 15.45 -3.07
N ALA A 175 1.53 15.20 -3.31
CA ALA A 175 1.00 13.84 -3.43
C ALA A 175 1.69 13.05 -4.55
N ARG A 176 1.90 13.70 -5.71
CA ARG A 176 2.70 13.15 -6.82
C ARG A 176 4.11 12.76 -6.37
N LYS A 177 4.80 13.62 -5.61
CA LYS A 177 6.15 13.33 -5.10
C LYS A 177 6.14 12.15 -4.12
N ALA A 178 5.20 12.10 -3.17
CA ALA A 178 5.10 10.97 -2.25
C ALA A 178 4.94 9.64 -3.00
N LEU A 179 4.11 9.62 -4.05
CA LEU A 179 3.80 8.41 -4.83
C LEU A 179 4.86 8.04 -5.87
N SER A 180 5.84 8.90 -6.13
CA SER A 180 6.89 8.71 -7.14
C SER A 180 8.26 8.37 -6.56
N GLN A 181 8.31 7.91 -5.30
CA GLN A 181 9.54 7.39 -4.69
C GLN A 181 9.84 5.97 -5.22
N THR A 182 10.10 5.85 -6.51
CA THR A 182 10.39 4.57 -7.17
C THR A 182 11.85 4.17 -6.99
N ARG A 183 12.08 2.87 -6.83
CA ARG A 183 13.38 2.25 -7.10
C ARG A 183 13.49 1.86 -8.57
N ASP A 184 14.71 1.63 -9.05
CA ASP A 184 14.96 1.17 -10.41
C ASP A 184 14.16 -0.12 -10.73
N GLY A 185 13.40 -0.09 -11.82
CA GLY A 185 12.53 -1.19 -12.24
C GLY A 185 11.22 -1.31 -11.47
N ALA A 186 10.83 -0.29 -10.68
CA ALA A 186 9.64 -0.34 -9.84
C ALA A 186 8.35 -0.67 -10.61
N VAL A 187 7.44 -1.36 -9.94
CA VAL A 187 6.16 -1.78 -10.49
C VAL A 187 5.02 -1.08 -9.76
N ILE A 188 4.06 -0.53 -10.51
CA ILE A 188 2.81 -0.05 -9.94
C ILE A 188 1.66 -0.96 -10.39
N VAL A 189 0.87 -1.43 -9.44
CA VAL A 189 -0.25 -2.35 -9.69
C VAL A 189 -1.57 -1.70 -9.28
N ALA A 190 -2.44 -1.46 -10.26
CA ALA A 190 -3.83 -1.10 -10.02
C ALA A 190 -4.67 -2.36 -9.77
N SER A 191 -5.09 -2.56 -8.52
CA SER A 191 -6.01 -3.64 -8.16
C SER A 191 -7.45 -3.23 -8.48
N CYS A 192 -7.87 -3.34 -9.74
CA CYS A 192 -9.17 -2.84 -10.19
C CYS A 192 -9.69 -3.59 -11.44
N LYS A 193 -10.92 -3.25 -11.86
CA LYS A 193 -11.46 -3.62 -13.17
C LYS A 193 -10.63 -2.96 -14.30
N PRO A 194 -10.76 -3.39 -15.56
CA PRO A 194 -10.09 -2.73 -16.69
C PRO A 194 -10.32 -1.21 -16.69
N ILE A 195 -9.25 -0.47 -17.00
CA ILE A 195 -9.24 0.99 -16.94
C ILE A 195 -9.60 1.52 -18.34
N ALA A 196 -10.85 1.93 -18.50
CA ALA A 196 -11.34 2.53 -19.73
C ALA A 196 -10.91 4.00 -19.87
N ASP A 197 -10.74 4.47 -21.10
CA ASP A 197 -10.57 5.90 -21.40
C ASP A 197 -11.94 6.59 -21.36
N ASP A 198 -12.45 6.72 -20.14
CA ASP A 198 -13.75 7.30 -19.86
C ASP A 198 -13.69 8.26 -18.66
N ASP A 199 -14.89 8.59 -18.24
CA ASP A 199 -15.19 9.63 -17.30
C ASP A 199 -15.24 9.14 -15.84
N SER A 200 -15.01 7.84 -15.63
CA SER A 200 -15.11 7.13 -14.36
C SER A 200 -13.93 7.43 -13.43
N ASP A 201 -14.21 7.37 -12.13
CA ASP A 201 -13.22 7.36 -11.07
C ASP A 201 -13.84 6.70 -9.81
N PRO A 202 -13.26 5.61 -9.25
CA PRO A 202 -12.16 4.79 -9.77
C PRO A 202 -12.60 3.62 -10.69
N PRO A 203 -11.67 3.01 -11.47
CA PRO A 203 -10.32 3.53 -11.77
C PRO A 203 -10.40 4.73 -12.72
N CYS A 204 -9.40 5.60 -12.67
CA CYS A 204 -9.33 6.78 -13.54
C CYS A 204 -8.23 6.64 -14.60
N ILE A 205 -8.55 6.93 -15.87
CA ILE A 205 -7.58 6.93 -16.96
C ILE A 205 -6.48 7.97 -16.78
N ARG A 206 -6.79 9.15 -16.24
CA ARG A 206 -5.80 10.19 -15.99
C ARG A 206 -4.80 9.77 -14.92
N ALA A 207 -5.28 9.12 -13.86
CA ALA A 207 -4.42 8.54 -12.82
C ALA A 207 -3.53 7.44 -13.40
N LYS A 208 -4.06 6.53 -14.24
CA LYS A 208 -3.27 5.52 -14.96
C LYS A 208 -2.13 6.16 -15.74
N ARG A 209 -2.41 7.21 -16.52
CA ARG A 209 -1.37 7.93 -17.30
C ARG A 209 -0.26 8.47 -16.38
N GLU A 210 -0.61 9.06 -15.24
CA GLU A 210 0.38 9.55 -14.26
C GLU A 210 1.21 8.43 -13.63
N TYR A 211 0.59 7.30 -13.27
CA TYR A 211 1.31 6.14 -12.73
C TYR A 211 2.22 5.48 -13.77
N VAL A 212 1.79 5.40 -15.03
CA VAL A 212 2.62 4.94 -16.15
C VAL A 212 3.85 5.85 -16.31
N THR A 213 3.69 7.18 -16.27
CA THR A 213 4.83 8.10 -16.31
C THR A 213 5.81 7.87 -15.16
N ILE A 214 5.34 7.60 -13.93
CA ILE A 214 6.24 7.31 -12.78
C ILE A 214 7.11 6.09 -13.06
N VAL A 215 6.49 4.98 -13.47
CA VAL A 215 7.25 3.73 -13.68
C VAL A 215 8.13 3.82 -14.91
N ASP A 216 7.73 4.53 -15.96
CA ASP A 216 8.56 4.73 -17.15
C ASP A 216 9.88 5.45 -16.80
N GLU A 217 9.84 6.47 -15.94
CA GLU A 217 11.02 7.16 -15.43
C GLU A 217 11.96 6.23 -14.64
N ALA A 218 11.38 5.25 -13.93
CA ALA A 218 12.10 4.21 -13.21
C ALA A 218 12.50 3.01 -14.07
N LYS A 219 12.22 3.00 -15.39
CA LYS A 219 12.37 1.83 -16.28
C LYS A 219 11.59 0.59 -15.80
N GLY A 220 10.48 0.86 -15.13
CA GLY A 220 9.57 -0.10 -14.53
C GLY A 220 8.37 -0.44 -15.41
N GLU A 221 7.32 -0.98 -14.78
CA GLU A 221 6.10 -1.40 -15.49
C GLU A 221 4.82 -1.12 -14.68
N PHE A 222 3.72 -0.83 -15.38
CA PHE A 222 2.40 -0.69 -14.78
C PHE A 222 1.53 -1.90 -15.11
N TYR A 223 0.80 -2.41 -14.11
CA TYR A 223 -0.14 -3.51 -14.27
C TYR A 223 -1.54 -3.15 -13.77
N CYS A 224 -2.56 -3.70 -14.40
CA CYS A 224 -3.92 -3.73 -13.88
C CYS A 224 -4.35 -5.19 -13.69
N THR A 225 -4.84 -5.55 -12.51
CA THR A 225 -5.25 -6.94 -12.22
C THR A 225 -6.42 -7.40 -13.09
N GLY A 226 -7.33 -6.49 -13.46
CA GLY A 226 -8.42 -6.76 -14.40
C GLY A 226 -7.99 -6.89 -15.87
N GLU A 227 -6.76 -6.51 -16.21
CA GLU A 227 -6.20 -6.56 -17.57
C GLU A 227 -5.16 -7.68 -17.72
N TYR A 228 -4.69 -8.30 -16.63
CA TYR A 228 -3.59 -9.27 -16.64
C TYR A 228 -4.05 -10.74 -16.60
N PRO A 229 -3.47 -11.64 -17.42
CA PRO A 229 -2.63 -11.35 -18.60
C PRO A 229 -3.45 -10.82 -19.79
N SER A 230 -4.77 -10.96 -19.72
CA SER A 230 -5.72 -10.33 -20.63
C SER A 230 -7.08 -10.18 -19.94
N GLU A 231 -7.87 -9.18 -20.34
CA GLU A 231 -9.22 -8.95 -19.79
C GLU A 231 -10.18 -10.14 -19.92
N LYS A 232 -9.97 -11.01 -20.92
CA LYS A 232 -10.83 -12.18 -21.19
C LYS A 232 -10.48 -13.39 -20.32
N SER A 233 -9.29 -13.41 -19.73
CA SER A 233 -8.76 -14.56 -19.00
C SER A 233 -7.81 -14.04 -17.93
N VAL A 234 -8.37 -13.34 -16.95
CA VAL A 234 -7.59 -12.76 -15.85
C VAL A 234 -6.95 -13.85 -14.99
N GLU A 235 -5.72 -13.62 -14.55
CA GLU A 235 -4.98 -14.51 -13.65
C GLU A 235 -4.32 -13.70 -12.53
N PRO A 236 -3.99 -14.34 -11.39
CA PRO A 236 -3.22 -13.69 -10.35
C PRO A 236 -1.87 -13.17 -10.86
N LEU A 237 -1.56 -11.91 -10.56
CA LEU A 237 -0.22 -11.35 -10.70
C LEU A 237 0.68 -11.89 -9.60
N VAL A 238 1.75 -12.59 -9.97
CA VAL A 238 2.70 -13.20 -9.02
C VAL A 238 4.08 -12.64 -9.26
N PHE A 239 4.61 -11.93 -8.27
CA PHE A 239 5.98 -11.42 -8.27
C PHE A 239 6.84 -12.29 -7.36
N THR A 240 8.09 -12.53 -7.77
CA THR A 240 9.06 -13.29 -6.95
C THR A 240 10.16 -12.35 -6.47
N VAL A 241 10.40 -12.31 -5.16
CA VAL A 241 11.51 -11.56 -4.56
C VAL A 241 12.76 -12.43 -4.60
N THR A 242 13.84 -11.91 -5.17
CA THR A 242 15.14 -12.60 -5.30
C THR A 242 16.27 -11.67 -4.88
N ALA A 243 17.49 -12.20 -4.73
CA ALA A 243 18.65 -11.36 -4.43
C ALA A 243 18.98 -10.35 -5.56
N GLN A 244 18.39 -10.54 -6.75
CA GLN A 244 18.47 -9.62 -7.89
C GLN A 244 17.28 -8.64 -7.94
N GLY A 245 16.46 -8.58 -6.89
CA GLY A 245 15.26 -7.74 -6.83
C GLY A 245 13.99 -8.46 -7.27
N VAL A 246 12.92 -7.67 -7.44
CA VAL A 246 11.59 -8.13 -7.83
C VAL A 246 11.59 -8.63 -9.26
N GLN A 247 11.22 -9.90 -9.45
CA GLN A 247 11.08 -10.50 -10.78
C GLN A 247 9.67 -10.25 -11.33
N PRO A 248 9.55 -9.89 -12.62
CA PRO A 248 8.26 -9.67 -13.26
C PRO A 248 7.42 -10.96 -13.28
N PRO A 249 6.10 -10.84 -13.41
CA PRO A 249 5.22 -12.00 -13.53
C PRO A 249 5.65 -12.90 -14.68
N ALA A 250 5.72 -14.21 -14.45
CA ALA A 250 6.12 -15.16 -15.48
C ALA A 250 5.19 -15.05 -16.70
N LYS A 251 5.75 -14.71 -17.87
CA LYS A 251 5.01 -14.83 -19.13
C LYS A 251 4.79 -16.32 -19.37
N LYS A 252 3.56 -16.81 -19.21
CA LYS A 252 3.22 -18.14 -19.69
C LYS A 252 3.47 -18.16 -21.20
N GLU A 253 4.51 -18.85 -21.64
CA GLU A 253 4.54 -19.33 -23.02
C GLU A 253 3.27 -20.15 -23.24
N SER A 254 2.56 -19.87 -24.33
CA SER A 254 1.36 -20.60 -24.69
C SER A 254 1.71 -22.07 -24.92
N GLY A 255 1.50 -22.89 -23.90
CA GLY A 255 1.61 -24.34 -23.96
C GLY A 255 2.95 -24.91 -23.48
N SER A 256 3.03 -25.25 -22.20
CA SER A 256 3.35 -26.62 -21.76
C SER A 256 3.27 -26.73 -20.24
N LYS A 257 3.15 -27.97 -19.78
CA LYS A 257 2.79 -28.39 -18.42
C LYS A 257 3.78 -27.91 -17.37
N ALA A 258 3.28 -27.74 -16.15
CA ALA A 258 4.07 -27.54 -14.94
C ALA A 258 5.30 -28.47 -14.88
N ALA A 259 6.49 -27.85 -14.87
CA ALA A 259 7.71 -28.32 -14.22
C ALA A 259 8.64 -27.11 -14.04
N ALA A 260 9.35 -27.08 -12.92
CA ALA A 260 10.22 -25.98 -12.53
C ALA A 260 11.39 -25.75 -13.52
N VAL A 261 11.83 -24.49 -13.58
CA VAL A 261 13.23 -24.00 -13.58
C VAL A 261 13.43 -22.79 -14.52
N VAL A 262 13.88 -21.70 -13.89
CA VAL A 262 14.76 -20.62 -14.34
C VAL A 262 14.62 -20.19 -15.81
N THR A 263 13.88 -19.11 -16.02
CA THR A 263 14.05 -18.25 -17.20
C THR A 263 14.81 -17.00 -16.80
N SER A 264 15.95 -16.75 -17.46
CA SER A 264 16.69 -15.50 -17.36
C SER A 264 15.76 -14.31 -17.60
N ALA A 265 15.39 -13.64 -16.52
CA ALA A 265 14.83 -12.31 -16.58
C ALA A 265 15.92 -11.34 -17.07
N ARG A 266 15.50 -10.22 -17.67
CA ARG A 266 16.38 -9.04 -17.82
C ARG A 266 17.07 -8.82 -16.49
N THR A 267 18.40 -8.74 -16.49
CA THR A 267 19.20 -8.50 -15.28
C THR A 267 18.75 -7.19 -14.63
N PRO A 268 18.02 -7.21 -13.51
CA PRO A 268 17.82 -6.00 -12.73
C PRO A 268 19.15 -5.67 -12.06
N MET A 269 19.50 -4.38 -12.00
CA MET A 269 20.76 -3.97 -11.40
C MET A 269 20.72 -4.22 -9.89
N PRO A 270 21.84 -4.65 -9.27
CA PRO A 270 21.91 -4.83 -7.84
C PRO A 270 21.59 -3.51 -7.11
N HIS A 271 20.82 -3.60 -6.03
CA HIS A 271 20.51 -2.46 -5.18
C HIS A 271 21.82 -1.78 -4.70
N GLY A 272 21.95 -0.47 -4.91
CA GLY A 272 23.10 0.34 -4.45
C GLY A 272 24.23 0.54 -5.45
N ALA A 273 24.10 0.13 -6.71
CA ALA A 273 25.00 0.59 -7.77
C ALA A 273 24.51 1.94 -8.32
N SER A 274 25.24 3.01 -8.01
CA SER A 274 25.04 4.36 -8.55
C SER A 274 25.12 4.43 -10.08
#